data_AF-A0A561S9T1-F1
#
_entry.id   AF-A0A561S9T1-F1
#
_cell.length_a   1.000
_cell.length_b   1.000
_cell.length_c   1.000
_cell.angle_alpha   90.00
_cell.angle_beta   90.00
_cell.angle_gamma   90.00
#
_symmetry.space_group_name_H-M   'P 1'
#
loop_
_entity.id
_entity.type
_entity.pdbx_description
1 polymer ?
#
loop_
_entity_poly.entity_id
_entity_poly.type
_entity_poly.pdbx_seq_one_letter_code
_entity_poly.pdbx_strand_id
1 'polypeptide(L)'
;MERCHLYLPLVDSTGQLYPYAQVSLLDTLTGQPVSVPVYSDPVGGSPLDLPVLCAPAVVNLWTDLPMRVTVLVTFAQNSTLTLPNVDIPAPPDGLAQTEVPIKVTAPGGVTGSSILASGNAGTATWQAANAFASHQHSGDAPDSVVLGSLDPTDYAPRQVWIGNGAGAGVTDQGIGSVAVGHATAAHGEGGTAIGSAAAAQALGLAVGAGAQAGPSSTVLGASSLSGAASQVLIGRQLSATAPEAIVIGSGVTATSGLSLGPGLRSDLQSNLLLGSAPVPDTGDWPGPFLHLLNNTVVPWYLNAPSDVMLGGAGANLSVWGAPGAFRAVIFTEGATGAVASLVQALDGLGLIYSVDNSTFTDDFTDLSKVTNVSSNLVIESGATPTFDNRPNHLKRQYTDTPSSFTYTRPSALKDFALVMYVHGSSTVEGQLALTLNGTTPFPLSFTNPVATANAWSRVWVFGRRSLPAGTTQLTFTLQGNPEIFSPAIAKVWLR
;
A
#
# COMPACT_ATOMS: atom_id res chain seq x y z
N MET A 1 56.84 38.32 -6.40
CA MET A 1 56.39 38.76 -7.72
C MET A 1 55.63 37.59 -8.30
N GLU A 2 54.38 37.78 -8.69
CA GLU A 2 53.59 36.70 -9.29
C GLU A 2 54.13 36.42 -10.70
N ARG A 3 54.35 35.15 -11.03
CA ARG A 3 54.92 34.72 -12.30
C ARG A 3 53.82 34.20 -13.23
N CYS A 4 54.01 34.40 -14.52
CA CYS A 4 53.18 33.86 -15.60
C CYS A 4 53.39 32.34 -15.68
N HIS A 5 52.34 31.56 -15.94
CA HIS A 5 52.38 30.09 -15.85
C HIS A 5 52.09 29.41 -17.18
N LEU A 6 52.98 28.50 -17.60
CA LEU A 6 52.75 27.56 -18.68
C LEU A 6 52.52 26.17 -18.11
N TYR A 7 51.29 25.67 -18.26
CA TYR A 7 50.93 24.29 -17.99
C TYR A 7 50.47 23.62 -19.27
N LEU A 8 51.27 22.71 -19.81
CA LEU A 8 51.02 22.08 -21.09
C LEU A 8 51.31 20.57 -21.04
N PRO A 9 50.28 19.71 -21.07
CA PRO A 9 50.50 18.27 -21.17
C PRO A 9 51.10 17.93 -22.54
N LEU A 10 52.14 17.09 -22.53
CA LEU A 10 52.81 16.60 -23.73
C LEU A 10 52.10 15.33 -24.21
N VAL A 11 51.06 15.55 -25.01
CA VAL A 11 50.16 14.53 -25.53
C VAL A 11 50.06 14.66 -27.05
N ASP A 12 50.13 13.56 -27.78
CA ASP A 12 49.87 13.56 -29.23
C ASP A 12 48.38 13.44 -29.57
N SER A 13 48.04 13.42 -30.87
CA SER A 13 46.67 13.28 -31.34
C SER A 13 45.97 11.97 -30.94
N THR A 14 46.72 10.98 -30.43
CA THR A 14 46.18 9.68 -29.97
C THR A 14 45.94 9.64 -28.46
N GLY A 15 46.36 10.66 -27.72
CA GLY A 15 46.29 10.68 -26.26
C GLY A 15 47.51 10.08 -25.55
N GLN A 16 48.57 9.70 -26.29
CA GLN A 16 49.77 9.14 -25.70
C GLN A 16 50.62 10.23 -25.01
N LEU A 17 51.02 9.98 -23.76
CA LEU A 17 51.87 10.87 -22.97
C LEU A 17 53.36 10.65 -23.27
N TYR A 18 54.12 11.75 -23.33
CA TYR A 18 55.56 11.72 -23.58
C TYR A 18 56.37 12.20 -22.36
N PRO A 19 56.70 11.32 -21.41
CA PRO A 19 57.49 11.69 -20.24
C PRO A 19 58.97 11.87 -20.61
N TYR A 20 59.71 12.62 -19.78
CA TYR A 20 61.16 12.84 -19.93
C TYR A 20 61.55 13.55 -21.23
N ALA A 21 60.68 14.42 -21.75
CA ALA A 21 61.01 15.25 -22.90
C ALA A 21 61.86 16.45 -22.48
N GLN A 22 62.80 16.84 -23.34
CA GLN A 22 63.56 18.08 -23.20
C GLN A 22 62.77 19.21 -23.85
N VAL A 23 62.54 20.29 -23.11
CA VAL A 23 61.70 21.41 -23.54
C VAL A 23 62.53 22.68 -23.62
N SER A 24 62.53 23.29 -24.81
CA SER A 24 63.05 24.64 -25.06
C SER A 24 61.89 25.59 -25.35
N LEU A 25 61.96 26.79 -24.78
CA LEU A 25 61.07 27.89 -25.14
C LEU A 25 61.82 28.80 -26.11
N LEU A 26 61.30 28.98 -27.31
CA LEU A 26 61.87 29.83 -28.34
C LEU A 26 61.02 31.08 -28.54
N ASP A 27 61.66 32.22 -28.75
CA ASP A 27 60.99 33.45 -29.15
C ASP A 27 60.36 33.28 -30.54
N THR A 28 59.08 33.67 -30.66
CA THR A 28 58.29 33.43 -31.89
C THR A 28 58.75 34.24 -33.09
N LEU A 29 59.47 35.35 -32.90
CA LEU A 29 59.94 36.22 -33.97
C LEU A 29 61.35 35.83 -34.43
N THR A 30 62.22 35.47 -33.50
CA THR A 30 63.65 35.22 -33.78
C THR A 30 64.00 33.73 -33.89
N GLY A 31 63.16 32.84 -33.36
CA GLY A 31 63.43 31.40 -33.27
C GLY A 31 64.58 31.04 -32.32
N GLN A 32 65.14 32.02 -31.59
CA GLN A 32 66.19 31.80 -30.59
C GLN A 32 65.57 31.46 -29.22
N PRO A 33 66.32 30.80 -28.30
CA PRO A 33 65.86 30.62 -26.94
C PRO A 33 65.41 31.93 -26.29
N VAL A 34 64.32 31.90 -25.53
CA VAL A 34 63.83 33.09 -24.82
C VAL A 34 64.91 33.62 -23.87
N SER A 35 65.13 34.93 -23.88
CA SER A 35 66.08 35.58 -22.97
C SER A 35 65.50 35.89 -21.60
N VAL A 36 64.19 35.69 -21.41
CA VAL A 36 63.51 35.90 -20.15
C VAL A 36 63.77 34.70 -19.23
N PRO A 37 64.09 34.93 -17.94
CA PRO A 37 64.25 33.85 -16.98
C PRO A 37 63.04 32.91 -16.92
N VAL A 38 63.31 31.60 -16.87
CA VAL A 38 62.31 30.54 -16.73
C VAL A 38 62.51 29.85 -15.39
N TYR A 39 61.43 29.50 -14.69
CA TYR A 39 61.48 28.93 -13.34
C TYR A 39 60.67 27.64 -13.24
N SER A 40 60.98 26.81 -12.22
CA SER A 40 60.26 25.58 -11.87
C SER A 40 59.22 25.77 -10.76
N ASP A 41 59.11 26.98 -10.19
CA ASP A 41 58.22 27.27 -9.07
C ASP A 41 57.63 28.68 -9.24
N PRO A 42 56.35 28.91 -8.85
CA PRO A 42 55.74 30.24 -8.91
C PRO A 42 56.39 31.26 -7.97
N VAL A 43 57.01 30.83 -6.86
CA VAL A 43 57.52 31.70 -5.79
C VAL A 43 58.93 31.27 -5.36
N GLY A 44 59.93 31.62 -6.17
CA GLY A 44 61.35 31.45 -5.81
C GLY A 44 62.15 30.53 -6.73
N GLY A 45 63.38 30.23 -6.34
CA GLY A 45 64.31 29.40 -7.12
C GLY A 45 65.17 30.18 -8.12
N SER A 46 66.29 29.56 -8.52
CA SER A 46 67.16 30.07 -9.58
C SER A 46 66.50 29.85 -10.95
N PRO A 47 66.78 30.73 -11.95
CA PRO A 47 66.39 30.47 -13.33
C PRO A 47 66.90 29.11 -13.79
N LEU A 48 66.07 28.42 -14.59
CA LEU A 48 66.40 27.17 -15.24
C LEU A 48 67.15 27.44 -16.55
N ASP A 49 68.17 26.64 -16.81
CA ASP A 49 68.80 26.59 -18.13
C ASP A 49 67.92 25.78 -19.09
N LEU A 50 67.59 26.36 -20.24
CA LEU A 50 66.90 25.64 -21.31
C LEU A 50 67.92 24.87 -22.18
N PRO A 51 67.60 23.63 -22.63
CA PRO A 51 66.35 22.90 -22.44
C PRO A 51 66.17 22.31 -21.03
N VAL A 52 64.94 22.29 -20.54
CA VAL A 52 64.56 21.67 -19.26
C VAL A 52 64.00 20.27 -19.50
N LEU A 53 64.38 19.30 -18.67
CA LEU A 53 63.80 17.96 -18.69
C LEU A 53 62.47 17.95 -17.92
N CYS A 54 61.36 17.65 -18.60
CA CYS A 54 60.04 17.56 -17.97
C CYS A 54 59.73 16.12 -17.53
N ALA A 55 59.55 15.91 -16.22
CA ALA A 55 59.07 14.66 -15.64
C ALA A 55 58.05 14.98 -14.53
N PRO A 56 56.75 14.65 -14.67
CA PRO A 56 56.09 13.86 -15.72
C PRO A 56 55.91 14.60 -17.06
N ALA A 57 55.18 14.00 -18.02
CA ALA A 57 54.90 14.48 -19.40
C ALA A 57 54.11 15.80 -19.48
N VAL A 58 54.50 16.81 -18.71
CA VAL A 58 53.84 18.09 -18.56
C VAL A 58 54.92 19.17 -18.51
N VAL A 59 54.82 20.14 -19.41
CA VAL A 59 55.55 21.40 -19.27
C VAL A 59 54.88 22.18 -18.15
N ASN A 60 55.62 22.42 -17.07
CA ASN A 60 55.14 23.15 -15.91
C ASN A 60 56.21 24.19 -15.55
N LEU A 61 56.13 25.36 -16.18
CA LEU A 61 57.18 26.38 -16.16
C LEU A 61 56.58 27.76 -15.89
N TRP A 62 57.39 28.65 -15.31
CA TRP A 62 56.98 30.01 -14.99
C TRP A 62 57.93 31.05 -15.60
N THR A 63 57.40 32.21 -16.00
CA THR A 63 58.18 33.36 -16.50
C THR A 63 57.79 34.65 -15.78
N ASP A 64 58.70 35.64 -15.75
CA ASP A 64 58.41 36.91 -15.07
C ASP A 64 57.44 37.82 -15.87
N LEU A 65 57.30 37.59 -17.18
CA LEU A 65 56.45 38.39 -18.07
C LEU A 65 55.54 37.50 -18.90
N PRO A 66 54.32 37.96 -19.25
CA PRO A 66 53.47 37.26 -20.19
C PRO A 66 54.11 37.33 -21.58
N MET A 67 54.12 36.21 -22.29
CA MET A 67 54.78 36.13 -23.59
C MET A 67 54.21 35.03 -24.46
N ARG A 68 54.41 35.14 -25.77
CA ARG A 68 54.09 34.11 -26.75
C ARG A 68 55.36 33.42 -27.23
N VAL A 69 55.44 32.11 -27.03
CA VAL A 69 56.62 31.29 -27.32
C VAL A 69 56.31 30.20 -28.35
N THR A 70 57.37 29.69 -28.98
CA THR A 70 57.34 28.38 -29.64
C THR A 70 57.92 27.36 -28.68
N VAL A 71 57.13 26.35 -28.30
CA VAL A 71 57.61 25.26 -27.45
C VAL A 71 58.20 24.18 -28.35
N LEU A 72 59.52 23.98 -28.25
CA LEU A 72 60.22 22.90 -28.92
C LEU A 72 60.45 21.77 -27.91
N VAL A 73 59.87 20.62 -28.20
CA VAL A 73 59.95 19.43 -27.36
C VAL A 73 60.79 18.38 -28.09
N THR A 74 61.87 17.92 -27.48
CA THR A 74 62.75 16.86 -28.00
C THR A 74 62.57 15.60 -27.15
N PHE A 75 62.21 14.49 -27.78
CA PHE A 75 62.02 13.21 -27.11
C PHE A 75 63.31 12.38 -27.12
N ALA A 76 63.38 11.32 -26.31
CA ALA A 76 64.58 10.48 -26.15
C ALA A 76 65.10 9.84 -27.46
N GLN A 77 64.27 9.75 -28.51
CA GLN A 77 64.64 9.23 -29.83
C GLN A 77 65.07 10.33 -30.82
N ASN A 78 65.34 11.55 -30.34
CA ASN A 78 65.62 12.75 -31.15
C ASN A 78 64.49 13.17 -32.09
N SER A 79 63.28 12.62 -31.94
CA SER A 79 62.09 13.18 -32.57
C SER A 79 61.71 14.50 -31.88
N THR A 80 61.18 15.44 -32.65
CA THR A 80 60.77 16.76 -32.14
C THR A 80 59.28 17.01 -32.36
N LEU A 81 58.67 17.71 -31.40
CA LEU A 81 57.34 18.29 -31.50
C LEU A 81 57.49 19.81 -31.34
N THR A 82 56.95 20.57 -32.29
CA THR A 82 56.97 22.03 -32.27
C THR A 82 55.55 22.55 -32.10
N LEU A 83 55.32 23.29 -31.02
CA LEU A 83 54.04 23.94 -30.73
C LEU A 83 54.21 25.44 -30.89
N PRO A 84 53.85 26.03 -32.04
CA PRO A 84 54.02 27.45 -32.29
C PRO A 84 52.94 28.27 -31.56
N ASN A 85 53.26 29.52 -31.24
CA ASN A 85 52.32 30.50 -30.70
C ASN A 85 51.63 30.09 -29.38
N VAL A 86 52.36 29.42 -28.50
CA VAL A 86 51.85 29.08 -27.16
C VAL A 86 51.92 30.33 -26.28
N ASP A 87 50.78 30.76 -25.76
CA ASP A 87 50.68 31.90 -24.86
C ASP A 87 50.99 31.48 -23.41
N ILE A 88 51.90 32.22 -22.77
CA ILE A 88 52.12 32.20 -21.32
C ILE A 88 51.38 33.42 -20.76
N PRO A 89 50.15 33.26 -20.24
CA PRO A 89 49.32 34.39 -19.82
C PRO A 89 49.86 35.07 -18.56
N ALA A 90 49.46 36.33 -18.35
CA ALA A 90 49.76 37.05 -17.11
C ALA A 90 49.23 36.27 -15.89
N PRO A 91 49.88 36.35 -14.71
CA PRO A 91 49.31 35.77 -13.51
C PRO A 91 47.92 36.37 -13.25
N PRO A 92 46.96 35.59 -12.71
CA PRO A 92 45.68 36.13 -12.31
C PRO A 92 45.89 37.19 -11.22
N ASP A 93 45.07 38.26 -11.22
CA ASP A 93 45.15 39.41 -10.29
C ASP A 93 45.08 39.05 -8.78
N GLY A 94 44.80 37.78 -8.45
CA GLY A 94 44.93 37.24 -7.12
C GLY A 94 44.90 35.71 -7.12
N LEU A 95 45.87 35.10 -6.44
CA LEU A 95 45.95 33.65 -6.23
C LEU A 95 45.79 33.38 -4.73
N ALA A 96 44.65 32.81 -4.33
CA ALA A 96 44.42 32.36 -2.96
C ALA A 96 44.71 30.85 -2.88
N GLN A 97 45.83 30.48 -2.28
CA GLN A 97 46.14 29.09 -1.96
C GLN A 97 45.78 28.84 -0.49
N THR A 98 45.00 27.79 -0.22
CA THR A 98 44.59 27.44 1.14
C THR A 98 44.92 25.97 1.42
N GLU A 99 45.33 25.65 2.64
CA GLU A 99 45.50 24.26 3.09
C GLU A 99 44.18 23.65 3.61
N VAL A 100 43.13 24.47 3.70
CA VAL A 100 41.77 24.10 4.14
C VAL A 100 40.75 24.36 3.04
N PRO A 101 39.63 23.62 2.98
CA PRO A 101 38.60 23.82 1.96
C PRO A 101 38.14 25.28 1.87
N ILE A 102 38.12 25.82 0.64
CA ILE A 102 37.67 27.18 0.38
C ILE A 102 36.15 27.25 0.46
N LYS A 103 35.63 28.05 1.39
CA LYS A 103 34.22 28.44 1.42
C LYS A 103 34.03 29.70 0.57
N VAL A 104 33.36 29.58 -0.58
CA VAL A 104 32.97 30.74 -1.40
C VAL A 104 31.59 31.20 -0.97
N THR A 105 31.47 32.41 -0.44
CA THR A 105 30.19 33.04 -0.08
C THR A 105 30.05 34.40 -0.73
N ALA A 106 28.84 34.72 -1.23
CA ALA A 106 28.46 36.05 -1.67
C ALA A 106 27.12 36.43 -1.03
N PRO A 107 26.89 37.71 -0.64
CA PRO A 107 25.64 38.15 -0.02
C PRO A 107 24.37 37.94 -0.85
N GLY A 108 24.50 37.66 -2.16
CA GLY A 108 23.39 37.39 -3.07
C GLY A 108 23.45 36.00 -3.73
N GLY A 109 24.19 35.05 -3.15
CA GLY A 109 24.47 33.75 -3.77
C GLY A 109 25.60 33.81 -4.79
N VAL A 110 26.24 32.67 -5.03
CA VAL A 110 27.22 32.51 -6.11
C VAL A 110 26.45 32.35 -7.43
N THR A 111 26.61 33.30 -8.34
CA THR A 111 26.16 33.11 -9.73
C THR A 111 26.98 31.96 -10.34
N GLY A 112 26.39 31.18 -11.26
CA GLY A 112 27.04 30.01 -11.90
C GLY A 112 28.34 30.29 -12.68
N SER A 113 28.87 31.50 -12.57
CA SER A 113 30.17 31.97 -13.05
C SER A 113 31.34 31.63 -12.11
N SER A 114 31.08 31.17 -10.88
CA SER A 114 32.14 30.83 -9.93
C SER A 114 32.71 29.43 -10.20
N ILE A 115 33.94 29.36 -10.70
CA ILE A 115 34.66 28.12 -10.98
C ILE A 115 35.59 27.82 -9.80
N LEU A 116 35.40 26.69 -9.12
CA LEU A 116 36.34 26.17 -8.13
C LEU A 116 37.30 25.19 -8.80
N ALA A 117 38.59 25.52 -8.86
CA ALA A 117 39.64 24.60 -9.28
C ALA A 117 40.31 24.00 -8.03
N SER A 118 40.39 22.67 -7.96
CA SER A 118 41.17 21.95 -6.95
C SER A 118 42.41 21.34 -7.61
N GLY A 119 43.58 21.63 -7.06
CA GLY A 119 44.88 21.34 -7.67
C GLY A 119 45.50 19.98 -7.32
N ASN A 120 44.72 18.92 -7.14
CA ASN A 120 45.32 17.58 -6.99
C ASN A 120 45.36 16.81 -8.32
N ALA A 121 46.54 16.27 -8.60
CA ALA A 121 46.96 15.72 -9.88
C ALA A 121 46.07 14.57 -10.39
N GLY A 122 45.53 14.72 -11.61
CA GLY A 122 45.28 13.58 -12.50
C GLY A 122 43.88 13.43 -13.10
N THR A 123 42.82 14.00 -12.51
CA THR A 123 41.46 13.90 -13.09
C THR A 123 40.60 15.08 -12.66
N ALA A 124 40.28 15.97 -13.60
CA ALA A 124 39.17 16.91 -13.45
C ALA A 124 37.89 16.25 -13.98
N THR A 125 37.10 15.65 -13.11
CA THR A 125 35.72 15.29 -13.46
C THR A 125 34.84 16.53 -13.30
N TRP A 126 34.52 17.14 -14.42
CA TRP A 126 33.65 18.29 -14.54
C TRP A 126 32.19 17.85 -14.44
N GLN A 127 31.51 18.25 -13.38
CA GLN A 127 30.05 18.34 -13.38
C GLN A 127 29.64 19.32 -12.27
N ALA A 128 29.61 20.61 -12.58
CA ALA A 128 28.65 21.48 -11.92
C ALA A 128 27.28 20.97 -12.39
N ALA A 129 26.69 20.06 -11.61
CA ALA A 129 25.34 19.64 -11.88
C ALA A 129 24.47 20.90 -11.91
N ASN A 130 23.77 21.11 -13.03
CA ASN A 130 22.73 22.12 -13.21
C ASN A 130 21.73 22.21 -12.03
N ALA A 131 21.70 21.20 -11.17
CA ALA A 131 20.92 21.11 -9.94
C ALA A 131 21.17 22.26 -8.93
N PHE A 132 22.32 22.94 -8.96
CA PHE A 132 22.60 24.07 -8.05
C PHE A 132 22.37 25.46 -8.67
N ALA A 133 22.28 25.53 -10.01
CA ALA A 133 22.21 26.81 -10.73
C ALA A 133 20.85 27.52 -10.61
N SER A 134 19.81 26.81 -10.13
CA SER A 134 18.46 27.35 -9.96
C SER A 134 17.97 27.38 -8.50
N HIS A 135 18.87 27.36 -7.51
CA HIS A 135 18.43 27.50 -6.11
C HIS A 135 18.10 28.98 -5.82
N GLN A 136 16.83 29.34 -5.97
CA GLN A 136 16.23 30.50 -5.32
C GLN A 136 15.02 29.97 -4.57
N HIS A 137 15.09 29.94 -3.25
CA HIS A 137 13.93 29.69 -2.40
C HIS A 137 13.78 30.85 -1.43
N SER A 138 12.54 31.16 -1.07
CA SER A 138 12.22 32.05 0.03
C SER A 138 11.86 31.20 1.23
N GLY A 139 12.61 31.29 2.33
CA GLY A 139 12.26 30.56 3.55
C GLY A 139 13.44 30.22 4.44
N ASP A 140 14.65 30.01 3.90
CA ASP A 140 15.94 29.71 4.57
C ASP A 140 15.81 29.07 5.95
N ALA A 141 14.89 28.11 6.08
CA ALA A 141 14.62 27.55 7.39
C ALA A 141 15.81 26.68 7.79
N PRO A 142 16.22 26.71 9.07
CA PRO A 142 17.40 25.99 9.52
C PRO A 142 17.27 24.49 9.23
N ASP A 143 18.39 23.88 8.83
CA ASP A 143 18.55 22.45 8.54
C ASP A 143 17.75 21.91 7.34
N SER A 144 17.28 22.76 6.41
CA SER A 144 16.59 22.35 5.19
C SER A 144 17.53 22.06 4.01
N VAL A 145 17.13 21.17 3.09
CA VAL A 145 17.86 20.79 1.88
C VAL A 145 16.93 20.87 0.67
N VAL A 146 17.27 21.68 -0.33
CA VAL A 146 16.52 21.81 -1.58
C VAL A 146 17.44 21.58 -2.77
N LEU A 147 17.14 20.59 -3.62
CA LEU A 147 17.92 20.23 -4.79
C LEU A 147 17.03 19.99 -6.02
N GLY A 148 17.22 20.80 -7.07
CA GLY A 148 16.56 20.60 -8.36
C GLY A 148 15.06 20.91 -8.40
N SER A 149 14.51 21.61 -7.40
CA SER A 149 13.15 22.14 -7.41
C SER A 149 13.20 23.64 -7.72
N LEU A 150 12.35 24.11 -8.65
CA LEU A 150 12.35 25.50 -9.13
C LEU A 150 11.56 26.45 -8.21
N ASP A 151 10.78 25.93 -7.27
CA ASP A 151 9.90 26.75 -6.43
C ASP A 151 9.35 26.00 -5.18
N PRO A 152 10.19 25.65 -4.19
CA PRO A 152 9.67 25.42 -2.85
C PRO A 152 10.09 26.60 -1.97
N THR A 153 9.13 27.41 -1.55
CA THR A 153 9.29 28.14 -0.29
C THR A 153 9.69 27.13 0.79
N ASP A 154 10.66 27.38 1.65
CA ASP A 154 11.04 26.45 2.73
C ASP A 154 10.77 27.12 4.08
N TYR A 155 9.49 27.30 4.43
CA TYR A 155 9.13 28.10 5.61
C TYR A 155 9.33 27.39 6.96
N ALA A 156 9.43 26.05 6.96
CA ALA A 156 9.57 25.28 8.18
C ALA A 156 10.96 24.60 8.26
N PRO A 157 11.57 24.50 9.45
CA PRO A 157 12.86 23.83 9.63
C PRO A 157 12.87 22.36 9.19
N ARG A 158 14.07 21.87 8.85
CA ARG A 158 14.37 20.44 8.61
C ARG A 158 13.65 19.81 7.41
N GLN A 159 13.36 20.58 6.37
CA GLN A 159 12.71 20.06 5.17
C GLN A 159 13.70 19.47 4.17
N VAL A 160 13.28 18.47 3.39
CA VAL A 160 14.09 17.91 2.30
C VAL A 160 13.27 17.86 1.01
N TRP A 161 13.67 18.63 0.00
CA TRP A 161 13.03 18.69 -1.31
C TRP A 161 14.05 18.28 -2.39
N ILE A 162 13.86 17.13 -3.04
CA ILE A 162 14.79 16.63 -4.08
C ILE A 162 14.01 16.24 -5.34
N GLY A 163 14.25 16.94 -6.44
CA GLY A 163 13.67 16.64 -7.76
C GLY A 163 12.79 17.75 -8.33
N ASN A 164 12.54 17.68 -9.63
CA ASN A 164 11.79 18.71 -10.37
C ASN A 164 10.34 18.79 -9.87
N GLY A 165 10.00 19.92 -9.23
CA GLY A 165 8.68 20.16 -8.66
C GLY A 165 8.43 19.45 -7.33
N ALA A 166 9.46 18.91 -6.67
CA ALA A 166 9.33 18.43 -5.31
C ALA A 166 9.00 19.62 -4.38
N GLY A 167 7.91 19.50 -3.62
CA GLY A 167 7.41 20.56 -2.73
C GLY A 167 6.65 21.69 -3.42
N ALA A 168 6.57 21.69 -4.75
CA ALA A 168 5.87 22.74 -5.48
C ALA A 168 4.38 22.76 -5.12
N GLY A 169 3.87 23.93 -4.69
CA GLY A 169 2.47 24.11 -4.32
C GLY A 169 2.07 23.55 -2.94
N VAL A 170 3.01 23.04 -2.15
CA VAL A 170 2.74 22.65 -0.75
C VAL A 170 2.66 23.94 0.09
N THR A 171 1.45 24.34 0.49
CA THR A 171 1.21 25.54 1.31
C THR A 171 1.28 25.27 2.82
N ASP A 172 1.14 24.01 3.21
CA ASP A 172 1.07 23.51 4.59
C ASP A 172 2.32 22.71 4.95
N GLN A 173 3.48 23.27 4.63
CA GLN A 173 4.74 22.56 4.79
C GLN A 173 5.05 22.38 6.27
N GLY A 174 5.05 21.14 6.74
CA GLY A 174 5.38 20.86 8.13
C GLY A 174 6.87 20.74 8.38
N ILE A 175 7.23 20.89 9.65
CA ILE A 175 8.57 20.64 10.17
C ILE A 175 8.96 19.19 9.85
N GLY A 176 10.18 18.98 9.37
CA GLY A 176 10.69 17.62 9.14
C GLY A 176 10.07 16.88 7.94
N SER A 177 9.43 17.59 7.02
CA SER A 177 8.83 16.97 5.83
C SER A 177 9.88 16.64 4.75
N VAL A 178 9.66 15.55 4.03
CA VAL A 178 10.59 15.04 3.00
C VAL A 178 9.81 14.72 1.72
N ALA A 179 10.15 15.35 0.59
CA ALA A 179 9.68 14.93 -0.72
C ALA A 179 10.80 14.70 -1.72
N VAL A 180 10.78 13.53 -2.35
CA VAL A 180 11.79 13.09 -3.31
C VAL A 180 11.12 12.56 -4.59
N GLY A 181 11.35 13.22 -5.72
CA GLY A 181 10.84 12.82 -7.03
C GLY A 181 10.29 13.98 -7.85
N HIS A 182 9.70 13.65 -9.01
CA HIS A 182 9.04 14.64 -9.87
C HIS A 182 7.62 14.93 -9.38
N ALA A 183 7.29 16.20 -9.14
CA ALA A 183 5.97 16.64 -8.67
C ALA A 183 5.52 15.96 -7.36
N THR A 184 6.44 15.68 -6.46
CA THR A 184 6.20 15.00 -5.18
C THR A 184 5.85 16.01 -4.08
N ALA A 185 4.88 15.68 -3.21
CA ALA A 185 4.38 16.58 -2.18
C ALA A 185 4.38 15.94 -0.78
N ALA A 186 4.97 16.62 0.20
CA ALA A 186 4.91 16.21 1.61
C ALA A 186 4.21 17.32 2.42
N HIS A 187 2.94 17.08 2.74
CA HIS A 187 2.06 17.96 3.48
C HIS A 187 2.16 17.69 4.98
N GLY A 188 2.11 18.74 5.80
CA GLY A 188 2.08 18.63 7.26
C GLY A 188 3.38 18.12 7.91
N GLU A 189 3.39 18.12 9.25
CA GLU A 189 4.58 17.78 10.05
C GLU A 189 4.99 16.32 9.85
N GLY A 190 6.28 16.08 9.58
CA GLY A 190 6.85 14.73 9.45
C GLY A 190 6.35 13.91 8.25
N GLY A 191 5.62 14.52 7.29
CA GLY A 191 5.19 13.85 6.07
C GLY A 191 6.38 13.45 5.20
N THR A 192 6.40 12.22 4.68
CA THR A 192 7.46 11.71 3.80
C THR A 192 6.85 11.14 2.51
N ALA A 193 7.21 11.71 1.36
CA ALA A 193 6.75 11.26 0.04
C ALA A 193 7.94 10.98 -0.89
N ILE A 194 7.98 9.79 -1.50
CA ILE A 194 9.05 9.34 -2.40
C ILE A 194 8.45 8.72 -3.66
N GLY A 195 8.72 9.30 -4.82
CA GLY A 195 8.23 8.85 -6.12
C GLY A 195 7.52 9.94 -6.91
N SER A 196 7.41 9.77 -8.23
CA SER A 196 6.75 10.75 -9.09
C SER A 196 5.27 10.92 -8.70
N ALA A 197 4.83 12.15 -8.46
CA ALA A 197 3.47 12.48 -8.04
C ALA A 197 3.03 11.78 -6.73
N ALA A 198 3.97 11.33 -5.88
CA ALA A 198 3.62 10.81 -4.57
C ALA A 198 3.24 11.98 -3.63
N ALA A 199 2.27 11.75 -2.75
CA ALA A 199 1.79 12.71 -1.77
C ALA A 199 1.66 12.07 -0.39
N ALA A 200 2.13 12.75 0.66
CA ALA A 200 1.93 12.32 2.04
C ALA A 200 1.39 13.46 2.88
N GLN A 201 0.42 13.18 3.76
CA GLN A 201 -0.10 14.11 4.77
C GLN A 201 0.74 14.07 6.05
N ALA A 202 0.34 14.84 7.08
CA ALA A 202 1.03 14.91 8.37
C ALA A 202 1.29 13.51 8.96
N LEU A 203 2.54 13.24 9.34
CA LEU A 203 3.05 11.95 9.84
C LEU A 203 2.80 10.76 8.88
N GLY A 204 2.48 11.03 7.62
CA GLY A 204 2.26 10.03 6.59
C GLY A 204 3.54 9.64 5.86
N LEU A 205 3.57 8.41 5.33
CA LEU A 205 4.65 7.89 4.49
C LEU A 205 4.06 7.37 3.17
N ALA A 206 4.42 7.98 2.04
CA ALA A 206 4.02 7.54 0.70
C ALA A 206 5.25 7.20 -0.14
N VAL A 207 5.38 5.95 -0.58
CA VAL A 207 6.47 5.47 -1.44
C VAL A 207 5.92 4.80 -2.68
N GLY A 208 6.19 5.36 -3.86
CA GLY A 208 5.74 4.85 -5.15
C GLY A 208 5.12 5.92 -6.04
N ALA A 209 5.13 5.71 -7.36
CA ALA A 209 4.54 6.66 -8.30
C ALA A 209 3.04 6.84 -8.06
N GLY A 210 2.58 8.07 -7.80
CA GLY A 210 1.18 8.37 -7.49
C GLY A 210 0.67 7.79 -6.17
N ALA A 211 1.54 7.37 -5.26
CA ALA A 211 1.14 6.92 -3.92
C ALA A 211 0.64 8.09 -3.09
N GLN A 212 -0.49 7.95 -2.39
CA GLN A 212 -1.12 9.00 -1.59
C GLN A 212 -1.40 8.50 -0.18
N ALA A 213 -0.63 8.97 0.80
CA ALA A 213 -0.79 8.63 2.21
C ALA A 213 -1.59 9.70 2.96
N GLY A 214 -2.70 9.29 3.59
CA GLY A 214 -3.44 10.13 4.53
C GLY A 214 -2.68 10.38 5.84
N PRO A 215 -3.27 11.14 6.79
CA PRO A 215 -2.62 11.45 8.06
C PRO A 215 -2.22 10.19 8.82
N SER A 216 -1.01 10.16 9.37
CA SER A 216 -0.47 9.02 10.14
C SER A 216 -0.57 7.67 9.41
N SER A 217 -0.57 7.67 8.07
CA SER A 217 -0.76 6.46 7.27
C SER A 217 0.51 6.09 6.50
N THR A 218 0.69 4.80 6.23
CA THR A 218 1.81 4.27 5.44
C THR A 218 1.29 3.67 4.15
N VAL A 219 1.80 4.11 3.01
CA VAL A 219 1.45 3.63 1.67
C VAL A 219 2.74 3.28 0.92
N LEU A 220 2.95 1.99 0.68
CA LEU A 220 4.10 1.45 -0.03
C LEU A 220 3.66 0.79 -1.34
N GLY A 221 3.62 1.57 -2.42
CA GLY A 221 3.46 1.11 -3.79
C GLY A 221 2.64 2.04 -4.67
N ALA A 222 2.76 1.84 -5.98
CA ALA A 222 2.27 2.79 -6.98
C ALA A 222 0.74 2.85 -7.07
N SER A 223 0.23 4.07 -7.29
CA SER A 223 -1.19 4.38 -7.48
C SER A 223 -2.10 3.90 -6.34
N SER A 224 -1.57 3.87 -5.12
CA SER A 224 -2.29 3.46 -3.91
C SER A 224 -2.76 4.68 -3.14
N LEU A 225 -3.98 4.64 -2.59
CA LEU A 225 -4.66 5.75 -1.92
C LEU A 225 -5.14 5.35 -0.52
N SER A 226 -4.59 6.02 0.49
CA SER A 226 -5.09 6.03 1.85
C SER A 226 -6.05 7.22 2.02
N GLY A 227 -7.35 6.94 2.12
CA GLY A 227 -8.42 7.93 2.20
C GLY A 227 -8.83 8.33 3.63
N ALA A 228 -8.25 7.69 4.66
CA ALA A 228 -8.50 8.01 6.07
C ALA A 228 -7.19 7.95 6.88
N ALA A 229 -7.25 8.29 8.17
CA ALA A 229 -6.09 8.29 9.05
C ALA A 229 -5.68 6.88 9.52
N SER A 230 -4.41 6.73 9.91
CA SER A 230 -3.86 5.53 10.55
C SER A 230 -3.94 4.25 9.71
N GLN A 231 -3.84 4.34 8.39
CA GLN A 231 -3.94 3.18 7.49
C GLN A 231 -2.56 2.63 7.10
N VAL A 232 -2.47 1.34 6.75
CA VAL A 232 -1.25 0.72 6.20
C VAL A 232 -1.58 -0.01 4.90
N LEU A 233 -1.03 0.47 3.77
CA LEU A 233 -1.25 -0.08 2.44
C LEU A 233 0.10 -0.53 1.87
N ILE A 234 0.23 -1.80 1.48
CA ILE A 234 1.46 -2.37 0.90
C ILE A 234 1.13 -3.08 -0.42
N GLY A 235 1.53 -2.46 -1.53
CA GLY A 235 1.34 -2.94 -2.89
C GLY A 235 0.78 -1.89 -3.84
N ARG A 236 0.23 -2.29 -5.00
CA ARG A 236 -0.16 -1.38 -6.09
C ARG A 236 -1.68 -1.23 -6.23
N GLN A 237 -2.14 -0.07 -6.68
CA GLN A 237 -3.56 0.19 -6.97
C GLN A 237 -4.46 -0.14 -5.76
N LEU A 238 -4.00 0.17 -4.55
CA LEU A 238 -4.75 -0.06 -3.32
C LEU A 238 -5.65 1.14 -3.01
N SER A 239 -6.79 0.91 -2.38
CA SER A 239 -7.66 1.98 -1.86
C SER A 239 -8.19 1.58 -0.50
N ALA A 240 -8.07 2.46 0.49
CA ALA A 240 -8.65 2.23 1.81
C ALA A 240 -9.41 3.47 2.28
N THR A 241 -10.66 3.32 2.73
CA THR A 241 -11.51 4.46 3.14
C THR A 241 -11.83 4.51 4.63
N ALA A 242 -11.60 3.44 5.39
CA ALA A 242 -11.81 3.42 6.83
C ALA A 242 -10.54 3.65 7.63
N PRO A 243 -10.61 4.35 8.77
CA PRO A 243 -9.48 4.45 9.71
C PRO A 243 -8.94 3.07 10.10
N GLU A 244 -7.65 2.99 10.39
CA GLU A 244 -6.99 1.77 10.90
C GLU A 244 -7.01 0.55 9.95
N ALA A 245 -7.43 0.74 8.70
CA ALA A 245 -7.42 -0.33 7.71
C ALA A 245 -5.99 -0.74 7.34
N ILE A 246 -5.75 -2.04 7.23
CA ILE A 246 -4.49 -2.62 6.76
C ILE A 246 -4.77 -3.38 5.46
N VAL A 247 -4.07 -3.04 4.38
CA VAL A 247 -4.30 -3.59 3.05
C VAL A 247 -2.98 -4.04 2.45
N ILE A 248 -2.86 -5.31 2.08
CA ILE A 248 -1.66 -5.84 1.42
C ILE A 248 -2.08 -6.58 0.17
N GLY A 249 -1.55 -6.21 -1.00
CA GLY A 249 -1.89 -6.88 -2.26
C GLY A 249 -1.80 -5.99 -3.51
N SER A 250 -2.60 -6.29 -4.52
CA SER A 250 -2.70 -5.49 -5.75
C SER A 250 -4.16 -5.30 -6.12
N GLY A 251 -4.61 -4.07 -6.37
CA GLY A 251 -6.00 -3.82 -6.77
C GLY A 251 -7.02 -4.09 -5.67
N VAL A 252 -6.66 -3.87 -4.40
CA VAL A 252 -7.54 -4.12 -3.25
C VAL A 252 -8.24 -2.83 -2.83
N THR A 253 -9.55 -2.90 -2.61
CA THR A 253 -10.32 -1.82 -1.98
C THR A 253 -10.81 -2.29 -0.62
N ALA A 254 -10.36 -1.66 0.46
CA ALA A 254 -10.81 -1.98 1.81
C ALA A 254 -11.65 -0.82 2.38
N THR A 255 -12.91 -1.08 2.70
CA THR A 255 -13.73 -0.10 3.45
C THR A 255 -13.65 -0.33 4.96
N SER A 256 -12.89 -1.33 5.42
CA SER A 256 -12.66 -1.66 6.84
C SER A 256 -11.72 -2.86 7.01
N GLY A 257 -11.08 -2.94 8.19
CA GLY A 257 -10.37 -4.14 8.67
C GLY A 257 -9.02 -4.43 7.99
N LEU A 258 -8.62 -5.70 8.04
CA LEU A 258 -7.37 -6.22 7.46
C LEU A 258 -7.71 -7.01 6.17
N SER A 259 -7.21 -6.56 5.02
CA SER A 259 -7.40 -7.22 3.71
C SER A 259 -6.06 -7.64 3.13
N LEU A 260 -5.87 -8.94 2.89
CA LEU A 260 -4.63 -9.54 2.41
C LEU A 260 -4.86 -10.38 1.14
N GLY A 261 -4.36 -9.89 0.01
CA GLY A 261 -4.33 -10.58 -1.28
C GLY A 261 -4.95 -9.76 -2.42
N PRO A 262 -4.68 -10.10 -3.69
CA PRO A 262 -4.98 -9.23 -4.84
C PRO A 262 -6.46 -9.22 -5.23
N GLY A 263 -6.97 -8.07 -5.68
CA GLY A 263 -8.33 -7.94 -6.22
C GLY A 263 -9.46 -8.01 -5.19
N LEU A 264 -9.13 -7.98 -3.89
CA LEU A 264 -10.12 -8.02 -2.82
C LEU A 264 -10.95 -6.73 -2.76
N ARG A 265 -12.22 -6.87 -2.43
CA ARG A 265 -13.09 -5.75 -2.04
C ARG A 265 -13.71 -6.09 -0.68
N SER A 266 -13.42 -5.30 0.35
CA SER A 266 -14.13 -5.37 1.63
C SER A 266 -15.19 -4.28 1.66
N ASP A 267 -16.43 -4.65 1.97
CA ASP A 267 -17.56 -3.78 2.31
C ASP A 267 -18.03 -4.00 3.76
N LEU A 268 -17.47 -4.99 4.46
CA LEU A 268 -17.88 -5.42 5.81
C LEU A 268 -16.92 -4.91 6.89
N GLN A 269 -17.49 -4.29 7.93
CA GLN A 269 -16.75 -3.80 9.11
C GLN A 269 -16.14 -4.95 9.92
N SER A 270 -14.91 -4.75 10.43
CA SER A 270 -14.22 -5.65 11.38
C SER A 270 -13.80 -7.05 10.89
N ASN A 271 -13.58 -7.23 9.58
CA ASN A 271 -13.20 -8.54 9.03
C ASN A 271 -11.70 -8.66 8.69
N LEU A 272 -11.22 -9.91 8.76
CA LEU A 272 -9.96 -10.34 8.14
C LEU A 272 -10.28 -11.04 6.82
N LEU A 273 -9.91 -10.43 5.69
CA LEU A 273 -10.05 -11.04 4.37
C LEU A 273 -8.68 -11.55 3.90
N LEU A 274 -8.57 -12.85 3.62
CA LEU A 274 -7.41 -13.46 2.96
C LEU A 274 -7.85 -14.02 1.60
N GLY A 275 -7.15 -13.70 0.50
CA GLY A 275 -7.31 -14.38 -0.79
C GLY A 275 -7.41 -13.44 -1.99
N SER A 276 -8.03 -13.89 -3.10
CA SER A 276 -8.05 -13.11 -4.35
C SER A 276 -9.34 -13.14 -5.15
N ALA A 277 -10.45 -13.53 -4.52
CA ALA A 277 -11.78 -13.49 -5.13
C ALA A 277 -12.62 -12.37 -4.47
N PRO A 278 -13.67 -11.86 -5.14
CA PRO A 278 -14.64 -11.01 -4.47
C PRO A 278 -15.34 -11.81 -3.36
N VAL A 279 -15.64 -11.15 -2.25
CA VAL A 279 -16.45 -11.72 -1.17
C VAL A 279 -17.88 -11.91 -1.72
N PRO A 280 -18.49 -13.10 -1.60
CA PRO A 280 -19.92 -13.25 -1.87
C PRO A 280 -20.72 -12.28 -1.01
N ASP A 281 -21.84 -11.76 -1.50
CA ASP A 281 -22.73 -10.92 -0.68
C ASP A 281 -23.24 -11.72 0.52
N THR A 282 -22.72 -11.43 1.71
CA THR A 282 -23.05 -12.14 2.96
C THR A 282 -23.88 -11.28 3.90
N GLY A 283 -24.60 -10.28 3.39
CA GLY A 283 -25.35 -9.29 4.17
C GLY A 283 -26.28 -9.84 5.26
N ASP A 284 -26.62 -11.13 5.22
CA ASP A 284 -27.48 -11.81 6.19
C ASP A 284 -26.79 -12.41 7.43
N TRP A 285 -25.46 -12.51 7.47
CA TRP A 285 -24.75 -13.28 8.50
C TRP A 285 -24.18 -12.40 9.63
N PRO A 286 -24.45 -12.71 10.92
CA PRO A 286 -23.94 -11.91 12.05
C PRO A 286 -22.52 -12.32 12.45
N GLY A 287 -21.59 -11.35 12.56
CA GLY A 287 -20.32 -11.52 13.26
C GLY A 287 -19.09 -10.94 12.52
N PRO A 288 -17.95 -10.75 13.22
CA PRO A 288 -16.67 -10.59 12.56
C PRO A 288 -16.27 -11.92 11.92
N PHE A 289 -16.01 -11.91 10.62
CA PHE A 289 -15.68 -13.10 9.84
C PHE A 289 -14.22 -13.06 9.39
N LEU A 290 -13.56 -14.21 9.51
CA LEU A 290 -12.36 -14.50 8.73
C LEU A 290 -12.81 -15.05 7.38
N HIS A 291 -12.69 -14.29 6.28
CA HIS A 291 -12.95 -14.84 4.95
C HIS A 291 -11.65 -15.36 4.33
N LEU A 292 -11.59 -16.65 4.03
CA LEU A 292 -10.49 -17.27 3.28
C LEU A 292 -10.98 -17.61 1.88
N LEU A 293 -10.47 -16.90 0.90
CA LEU A 293 -10.85 -17.01 -0.50
C LEU A 293 -9.75 -17.76 -1.26
N ASN A 294 -10.14 -18.66 -2.17
CA ASN A 294 -9.26 -19.50 -3.01
C ASN A 294 -8.43 -20.56 -2.23
N ASN A 295 -7.35 -21.10 -2.84
CA ASN A 295 -6.45 -22.15 -2.29
C ASN A 295 -5.58 -21.66 -1.10
N THR A 296 -6.15 -20.89 -0.19
CA THR A 296 -5.44 -20.40 0.99
C THR A 296 -5.28 -21.55 1.98
N VAL A 297 -4.05 -22.05 2.13
CA VAL A 297 -3.72 -23.11 3.07
C VAL A 297 -3.72 -22.53 4.48
N VAL A 298 -4.61 -23.03 5.34
CA VAL A 298 -4.66 -22.65 6.74
C VAL A 298 -3.81 -23.63 7.56
N PRO A 299 -2.75 -23.18 8.26
CA PRO A 299 -2.04 -24.02 9.21
C PRO A 299 -2.97 -24.44 10.36
N TRP A 300 -2.85 -25.68 10.86
CA TRP A 300 -3.68 -26.26 11.93
C TRP A 300 -3.68 -25.53 13.29
N TYR A 301 -3.01 -24.38 13.42
CA TYR A 301 -2.78 -23.69 14.70
C TYR A 301 -3.71 -22.50 14.99
N LEU A 302 -4.73 -22.24 14.18
CA LEU A 302 -5.72 -21.20 14.50
C LEU A 302 -6.74 -21.72 15.52
N ASN A 303 -6.46 -21.50 16.81
CA ASN A 303 -7.49 -21.40 17.84
C ASN A 303 -8.25 -20.08 17.61
N ALA A 304 -9.13 -20.02 16.61
CA ALA A 304 -9.98 -18.86 16.36
C ALA A 304 -11.15 -18.86 17.37
N PRO A 305 -11.32 -17.81 18.19
CA PRO A 305 -12.39 -17.74 19.18
C PRO A 305 -13.77 -17.33 18.60
N SER A 306 -13.92 -17.18 17.28
CA SER A 306 -15.18 -16.85 16.61
C SER A 306 -15.12 -17.17 15.10
N ASP A 307 -16.30 -17.33 14.49
CA ASP A 307 -16.60 -17.91 13.17
C ASP A 307 -15.59 -17.65 12.02
N VAL A 308 -15.21 -18.71 11.30
CA VAL A 308 -14.30 -18.67 10.13
C VAL A 308 -15.08 -18.98 8.87
N MET A 309 -15.17 -18.04 7.92
CA MET A 309 -15.74 -18.25 6.59
C MET A 309 -14.67 -18.68 5.58
N LEU A 310 -14.87 -19.81 4.91
CA LEU A 310 -14.09 -20.20 3.73
C LEU A 310 -15.00 -19.97 2.51
N GLY A 311 -14.56 -19.37 1.40
CA GLY A 311 -15.40 -19.37 0.19
C GLY A 311 -15.13 -18.23 -0.78
N GLY A 312 -14.69 -18.55 -1.99
CA GLY A 312 -14.61 -17.64 -3.14
C GLY A 312 -15.07 -18.36 -4.41
N ALA A 313 -15.22 -17.65 -5.52
CA ALA A 313 -15.58 -18.24 -6.82
C ALA A 313 -14.54 -19.31 -7.23
N GLY A 314 -14.91 -20.59 -7.11
CA GLY A 314 -14.04 -21.75 -7.34
C GLY A 314 -13.56 -22.48 -6.07
N ALA A 315 -13.84 -21.98 -4.86
CA ALA A 315 -13.60 -22.68 -3.61
C ALA A 315 -14.85 -23.48 -3.20
N ASN A 316 -14.75 -24.80 -3.22
CA ASN A 316 -15.85 -25.74 -2.97
C ASN A 316 -16.16 -25.99 -1.48
N LEU A 317 -15.75 -25.10 -0.57
CA LEU A 317 -15.87 -25.37 0.86
C LEU A 317 -15.99 -24.08 1.67
N SER A 318 -17.10 -23.94 2.40
CA SER A 318 -17.35 -22.97 3.47
C SER A 318 -17.62 -23.72 4.76
N VAL A 319 -17.14 -23.27 5.92
CA VAL A 319 -17.45 -23.92 7.21
C VAL A 319 -17.99 -22.84 8.14
N TRP A 320 -18.92 -23.17 9.03
CA TRP A 320 -19.49 -22.23 10.01
C TRP A 320 -19.68 -22.94 11.35
N GLY A 321 -19.63 -22.23 12.47
CA GLY A 321 -19.99 -22.83 13.75
C GLY A 321 -19.70 -21.92 14.95
N ALA A 322 -20.75 -21.58 15.68
CA ALA A 322 -20.65 -20.95 16.99
C ALA A 322 -19.99 -21.90 18.01
N PRO A 323 -19.32 -21.36 19.06
CA PRO A 323 -18.70 -22.18 20.10
C PRO A 323 -19.72 -23.12 20.78
N GLY A 324 -19.50 -24.43 20.69
CA GLY A 324 -20.20 -25.43 21.51
C GLY A 324 -21.16 -26.40 20.78
N ALA A 325 -21.41 -26.25 19.47
CA ALA A 325 -22.16 -27.23 18.69
C ALA A 325 -21.64 -27.27 17.24
N PHE A 326 -20.62 -28.09 16.98
CA PHE A 326 -20.01 -28.19 15.65
C PHE A 326 -20.94 -28.91 14.65
N ARG A 327 -21.63 -28.14 13.81
CA ARG A 327 -22.05 -28.59 12.47
C ARG A 327 -21.65 -27.52 11.46
N ALA A 328 -20.67 -27.86 10.63
CA ALA A 328 -20.11 -26.99 9.61
C ALA A 328 -21.09 -26.83 8.42
N VAL A 329 -21.60 -25.63 8.11
CA VAL A 329 -22.50 -25.46 6.94
C VAL A 329 -21.68 -25.32 5.64
N ILE A 330 -21.86 -26.18 4.64
CA ILE A 330 -21.14 -26.08 3.35
C ILE A 330 -22.13 -25.71 2.23
N PHE A 331 -21.82 -24.67 1.46
CA PHE A 331 -22.54 -24.34 0.24
C PHE A 331 -21.87 -25.07 -0.93
N THR A 332 -22.65 -25.79 -1.72
CA THR A 332 -22.13 -26.61 -2.84
C THR A 332 -22.55 -26.10 -4.22
N GLU A 333 -22.98 -24.85 -4.33
CA GLU A 333 -23.31 -24.28 -5.65
C GLU A 333 -22.11 -24.42 -6.60
N GLY A 334 -22.26 -25.28 -7.61
CA GLY A 334 -21.22 -25.58 -8.61
C GLY A 334 -20.22 -26.68 -8.26
N ALA A 335 -20.29 -27.31 -7.08
CA ALA A 335 -19.40 -28.42 -6.74
C ALA A 335 -19.71 -29.64 -7.62
N THR A 336 -18.71 -30.18 -8.32
CA THR A 336 -18.84 -31.39 -9.17
C THR A 336 -17.78 -32.43 -8.81
N GLY A 337 -18.03 -33.69 -9.19
CA GLY A 337 -17.09 -34.79 -9.01
C GLY A 337 -16.78 -35.10 -7.53
N ALA A 338 -15.49 -35.31 -7.23
CA ALA A 338 -15.02 -35.80 -5.94
C ALA A 338 -15.38 -34.89 -4.76
N VAL A 339 -15.49 -33.57 -4.97
CA VAL A 339 -15.85 -32.65 -3.89
C VAL A 339 -17.33 -32.72 -3.54
N ALA A 340 -18.21 -32.84 -4.53
CA ALA A 340 -19.63 -33.11 -4.27
C ALA A 340 -19.82 -34.44 -3.53
N SER A 341 -19.06 -35.48 -3.89
CA SER A 341 -19.08 -36.77 -3.18
C SER A 341 -18.55 -36.66 -1.74
N LEU A 342 -17.48 -35.90 -1.50
CA LEU A 342 -16.96 -35.67 -0.15
C LEU A 342 -17.96 -34.88 0.70
N VAL A 343 -18.54 -33.80 0.16
CA VAL A 343 -19.58 -33.03 0.85
C VAL A 343 -20.78 -33.92 1.14
N GLN A 344 -21.29 -34.68 0.18
CA GLN A 344 -22.37 -35.63 0.45
C GLN A 344 -21.99 -36.69 1.50
N ALA A 345 -20.74 -37.16 1.53
CA ALA A 345 -20.28 -38.11 2.54
C ALA A 345 -20.21 -37.47 3.94
N LEU A 346 -19.64 -36.27 4.07
CA LEU A 346 -19.55 -35.53 5.33
C LEU A 346 -20.94 -35.12 5.85
N ASP A 347 -21.84 -34.72 4.94
CA ASP A 347 -23.23 -34.39 5.21
C ASP A 347 -24.03 -35.64 5.63
N GLY A 348 -23.81 -36.77 4.96
CA GLY A 348 -24.35 -38.07 5.35
C GLY A 348 -23.86 -38.57 6.71
N LEU A 349 -22.65 -38.18 7.12
CA LEU A 349 -22.11 -38.41 8.47
C LEU A 349 -22.63 -37.39 9.50
N GLY A 350 -23.39 -36.37 9.08
CA GLY A 350 -23.91 -35.31 9.94
C GLY A 350 -22.84 -34.36 10.49
N LEU A 351 -21.65 -34.36 9.91
CA LEU A 351 -20.52 -33.51 10.30
C LEU A 351 -20.68 -32.09 9.76
N ILE A 352 -21.36 -31.97 8.61
CA ILE A 352 -21.61 -30.70 7.92
C ILE A 352 -23.10 -30.61 7.53
N TYR A 353 -23.55 -29.41 7.17
CA TYR A 353 -24.88 -29.13 6.60
C TYR A 353 -24.71 -28.63 5.17
N SER A 354 -25.01 -29.45 4.16
CA SER A 354 -24.93 -29.00 2.77
C SER A 354 -26.21 -28.27 2.35
N VAL A 355 -26.10 -27.01 1.92
CA VAL A 355 -27.20 -26.31 1.22
C VAL A 355 -27.02 -26.55 -0.28
N ASP A 356 -27.94 -27.31 -0.87
CA ASP A 356 -27.98 -27.60 -2.31
C ASP A 356 -29.27 -27.03 -2.95
N ASN A 357 -29.38 -27.04 -4.28
CA ASN A 357 -30.57 -26.56 -5.01
C ASN A 357 -31.85 -27.37 -4.74
N SER A 358 -31.78 -28.47 -3.98
CA SER A 358 -32.97 -29.20 -3.54
C SER A 358 -33.58 -28.61 -2.26
N THR A 359 -32.89 -27.68 -1.61
CA THR A 359 -33.35 -27.00 -0.41
C THR A 359 -34.55 -26.11 -0.74
N PHE A 360 -35.71 -26.46 -0.20
CA PHE A 360 -36.90 -25.62 -0.26
C PHE A 360 -36.74 -24.45 0.71
N THR A 361 -36.98 -23.24 0.24
CA THR A 361 -36.92 -22.02 1.06
C THR A 361 -38.25 -21.30 1.04
N ASP A 362 -38.71 -20.87 2.22
CA ASP A 362 -39.91 -20.06 2.39
C ASP A 362 -39.63 -18.81 3.23
N ASP A 363 -39.78 -17.65 2.61
CA ASP A 363 -39.68 -16.31 3.22
C ASP A 363 -41.06 -15.77 3.62
N PHE A 364 -42.09 -16.62 3.67
CA PHE A 364 -43.48 -16.28 3.98
C PHE A 364 -44.06 -15.17 3.10
N THR A 365 -43.65 -15.13 1.83
CA THR A 365 -44.29 -14.30 0.80
C THR A 365 -45.58 -14.92 0.28
N ASP A 366 -45.79 -16.22 0.50
CA ASP A 366 -46.89 -17.00 -0.05
C ASP A 366 -47.26 -18.15 0.91
N LEU A 367 -48.39 -18.03 1.62
CA LEU A 367 -48.87 -19.09 2.54
C LEU A 367 -49.31 -20.37 1.82
N SER A 368 -49.50 -20.37 0.50
CA SER A 368 -49.87 -21.60 -0.23
C SER A 368 -48.77 -22.67 -0.17
N LYS A 369 -47.54 -22.27 0.18
CA LYS A 369 -46.41 -23.16 0.46
C LYS A 369 -46.54 -23.95 1.76
N VAL A 370 -47.42 -23.50 2.66
CA VAL A 370 -47.70 -24.13 3.96
C VAL A 370 -48.99 -24.95 3.83
N THR A 371 -48.93 -26.26 4.09
CA THR A 371 -50.06 -27.18 3.92
C THR A 371 -51.19 -26.90 4.92
N ASN A 372 -50.85 -26.48 6.13
CA ASN A 372 -51.81 -26.13 7.16
C ASN A 372 -51.26 -24.96 7.98
N VAL A 373 -52.08 -23.94 8.21
CA VAL A 373 -51.74 -22.77 9.01
C VAL A 373 -52.89 -22.48 9.96
N SER A 374 -52.58 -22.34 11.24
CA SER A 374 -53.59 -22.00 12.25
C SER A 374 -54.17 -20.62 11.96
N SER A 375 -55.47 -20.44 12.17
CA SER A 375 -56.17 -19.17 11.94
C SER A 375 -55.61 -17.99 12.73
N ASN A 376 -54.87 -18.26 13.80
CA ASN A 376 -54.23 -17.26 14.65
C ASN A 376 -52.84 -16.84 14.15
N LEU A 377 -52.36 -17.36 13.00
CA LEU A 377 -51.12 -16.91 12.37
C LEU A 377 -51.42 -16.00 11.19
N VAL A 378 -50.71 -14.88 11.13
CA VAL A 378 -50.81 -13.90 10.04
C VAL A 378 -49.43 -13.61 9.48
N ILE A 379 -49.36 -13.38 8.17
CA ILE A 379 -48.18 -12.74 7.58
C ILE A 379 -48.28 -11.25 7.91
N GLU A 380 -47.24 -10.73 8.53
CA GLU A 380 -47.03 -9.29 8.58
C GLU A 380 -46.04 -8.91 7.48
N SER A 381 -46.47 -8.02 6.60
CA SER A 381 -45.66 -7.46 5.52
C SER A 381 -45.12 -6.08 5.90
N GLY A 382 -43.86 -5.81 5.60
CA GLY A 382 -43.21 -4.52 5.82
C GLY A 382 -41.79 -4.70 6.34
N ALA A 383 -40.82 -4.25 5.55
CA ALA A 383 -39.42 -4.23 5.96
C ALA A 383 -39.26 -3.26 7.14
N THR A 384 -38.97 -3.78 8.33
CA THR A 384 -38.66 -2.98 9.51
C THR A 384 -37.29 -3.37 10.07
N PRO A 385 -36.51 -2.43 10.62
CA PRO A 385 -35.25 -2.74 11.29
C PRO A 385 -35.38 -3.76 12.43
N THR A 386 -36.59 -3.93 12.97
CA THR A 386 -36.94 -4.91 14.01
C THR A 386 -36.67 -6.36 13.57
N PHE A 387 -36.83 -6.65 12.28
CA PHE A 387 -36.68 -8.00 11.73
C PHE A 387 -35.59 -8.04 10.66
N ASP A 388 -34.49 -7.31 10.87
CA ASP A 388 -33.38 -7.15 9.92
C ASP A 388 -33.85 -6.70 8.52
N ASN A 389 -34.85 -5.80 8.47
CA ASN A 389 -35.48 -5.32 7.24
C ASN A 389 -36.13 -6.43 6.38
N ARG A 390 -36.49 -7.57 6.97
CA ARG A 390 -37.19 -8.63 6.24
C ARG A 390 -38.59 -8.18 5.85
N PRO A 391 -39.01 -8.40 4.59
CA PRO A 391 -40.25 -7.87 4.08
C PRO A 391 -41.48 -8.63 4.60
N ASN A 392 -41.32 -9.89 5.03
CA ASN A 392 -42.42 -10.71 5.52
C ASN A 392 -41.97 -11.60 6.68
N HIS A 393 -42.88 -11.88 7.59
CA HIS A 393 -42.72 -12.87 8.65
C HIS A 393 -44.09 -13.35 9.16
N LEU A 394 -44.11 -14.58 9.64
CA LEU A 394 -45.28 -15.21 10.25
C LEU A 394 -45.29 -14.93 11.75
N LYS A 395 -46.37 -14.35 12.27
CA LYS A 395 -46.54 -14.08 13.71
C LYS A 395 -47.96 -14.42 14.18
N ARG A 396 -48.19 -14.44 15.49
CA ARG A 396 -49.54 -14.63 16.05
C ARG A 396 -50.36 -13.35 16.00
N GLN A 397 -51.67 -13.49 15.79
CA GLN A 397 -52.65 -12.42 15.88
C GLN A 397 -53.10 -12.24 17.34
N TYR A 398 -52.29 -11.55 18.15
CA TYR A 398 -52.62 -11.01 19.49
C TYR A 398 -53.40 -11.94 20.45
N THR A 399 -53.15 -13.25 20.41
CA THR A 399 -53.72 -14.22 21.37
C THR A 399 -52.62 -15.05 22.04
N ASP A 400 -52.93 -15.57 23.23
CA ASP A 400 -52.11 -16.51 23.99
C ASP A 400 -52.31 -17.97 23.55
N THR A 401 -53.15 -18.20 22.55
CA THR A 401 -53.49 -19.54 22.06
C THR A 401 -52.33 -20.10 21.24
N PRO A 402 -51.86 -21.34 21.51
CA PRO A 402 -50.87 -22.00 20.69
C PRO A 402 -51.30 -22.03 19.21
N SER A 403 -50.35 -21.78 18.33
CA SER A 403 -50.62 -21.65 16.90
C SER A 403 -49.55 -22.36 16.11
N SER A 404 -49.95 -23.09 15.07
CA SER A 404 -49.05 -23.94 14.31
C SER A 404 -49.12 -23.71 12.81
N PHE A 405 -48.02 -24.03 12.14
CA PHE A 405 -47.93 -24.11 10.69
C PHE A 405 -47.21 -25.39 10.29
N THR A 406 -47.63 -25.99 9.18
CA THR A 406 -47.19 -27.31 8.74
C THR A 406 -46.68 -27.28 7.32
N TYR A 407 -45.50 -27.83 7.09
CA TYR A 407 -45.01 -28.16 5.76
C TYR A 407 -45.20 -29.65 5.50
N THR A 408 -45.70 -30.00 4.32
CA THR A 408 -45.75 -31.38 3.83
C THR A 408 -45.03 -31.46 2.49
N ARG A 409 -44.11 -32.41 2.36
CA ARG A 409 -43.31 -32.61 1.16
C ARG A 409 -43.53 -34.02 0.61
N PRO A 410 -43.52 -34.20 -0.73
CA PRO A 410 -43.62 -35.52 -1.33
C PRO A 410 -42.36 -36.36 -1.09
N SER A 411 -41.21 -35.70 -0.91
CA SER A 411 -39.93 -36.33 -0.57
C SER A 411 -39.70 -36.33 0.94
N ALA A 412 -38.95 -37.33 1.42
CA ALA A 412 -38.52 -37.37 2.81
C ALA A 412 -37.57 -36.20 3.11
N LEU A 413 -37.91 -35.44 4.14
CA LEU A 413 -37.12 -34.38 4.73
C LEU A 413 -35.98 -34.99 5.56
N LYS A 414 -34.78 -34.45 5.35
CA LYS A 414 -33.55 -34.80 6.06
C LYS A 414 -33.26 -33.83 7.19
N ASP A 415 -33.51 -32.54 6.98
CA ASP A 415 -33.23 -31.51 7.98
C ASP A 415 -34.05 -30.23 7.74
N PHE A 416 -33.98 -29.29 8.69
CA PHE A 416 -34.57 -27.97 8.57
C PHE A 416 -33.74 -26.92 9.34
N ALA A 417 -33.88 -25.67 8.93
CA ALA A 417 -33.47 -24.51 9.70
C ALA A 417 -34.57 -23.44 9.61
N LEU A 418 -34.67 -22.56 10.60
CA LEU A 418 -35.53 -21.37 10.51
C LEU A 418 -34.92 -20.18 11.25
N VAL A 419 -35.31 -18.98 10.81
CA VAL A 419 -35.04 -17.73 11.52
C VAL A 419 -36.26 -17.35 12.33
N MET A 420 -36.07 -17.21 13.64
CA MET A 420 -37.08 -16.74 14.57
C MET A 420 -36.62 -15.44 15.22
N TYR A 421 -37.54 -14.50 15.41
CA TYR A 421 -37.33 -13.30 16.21
C TYR A 421 -38.12 -13.43 17.50
N VAL A 422 -37.47 -13.13 18.62
CA VAL A 422 -38.06 -13.13 19.96
C VAL A 422 -37.92 -11.76 20.58
N HIS A 423 -38.90 -11.34 21.38
CA HIS A 423 -38.91 -10.04 22.03
C HIS A 423 -38.50 -10.15 23.51
N GLY A 424 -37.69 -9.21 23.98
CA GLY A 424 -37.28 -9.09 25.38
C GLY A 424 -36.29 -10.16 25.85
N SER A 425 -36.27 -10.39 27.16
CA SER A 425 -35.37 -11.37 27.81
C SER A 425 -35.95 -12.79 27.87
N SER A 426 -36.93 -13.09 27.03
CA SER A 426 -37.61 -14.37 27.07
C SER A 426 -36.66 -15.50 26.64
N THR A 427 -36.62 -16.58 27.41
CA THR A 427 -35.87 -17.78 27.03
C THR A 427 -36.49 -18.35 25.78
N VAL A 428 -35.70 -18.48 24.71
CA VAL A 428 -36.14 -19.01 23.43
C VAL A 428 -36.67 -20.45 23.56
N GLU A 429 -36.07 -21.21 24.47
CA GLU A 429 -36.51 -22.56 24.82
C GLU A 429 -37.92 -22.51 25.43
N GLY A 430 -38.86 -23.20 24.79
CA GLY A 430 -40.26 -23.28 25.21
C GLY A 430 -41.22 -22.42 24.39
N GLN A 431 -40.74 -21.51 23.54
CA GLN A 431 -41.62 -20.70 22.69
C GLN A 431 -41.99 -21.38 21.37
N LEU A 432 -41.20 -22.35 20.93
CA LEU A 432 -41.40 -23.10 19.70
C LEU A 432 -41.26 -24.60 19.99
N ALA A 433 -42.21 -25.38 19.48
CA ALA A 433 -42.14 -26.84 19.44
C ALA A 433 -42.20 -27.33 17.99
N LEU A 434 -41.60 -28.49 17.73
CA LEU A 434 -41.68 -29.16 16.44
C LEU A 434 -42.24 -30.57 16.63
N THR A 435 -43.18 -30.94 15.77
CA THR A 435 -43.72 -32.30 15.67
C THR A 435 -43.53 -32.84 14.26
N LEU A 436 -43.11 -34.10 14.14
CA LEU A 436 -42.89 -34.79 12.87
C LEU A 436 -44.09 -35.68 12.54
N ASN A 437 -44.50 -35.69 11.27
CA ASN A 437 -45.57 -36.56 10.76
C ASN A 437 -46.84 -36.52 11.64
N GLY A 438 -47.15 -35.34 12.20
CA GLY A 438 -48.34 -35.05 12.98
C GLY A 438 -48.30 -35.41 14.47
N THR A 439 -47.42 -36.30 14.94
CA THR A 439 -47.50 -36.81 16.33
C THR A 439 -46.19 -36.93 17.09
N THR A 440 -45.03 -36.97 16.43
CA THR A 440 -43.75 -37.26 17.12
C THR A 440 -43.03 -35.96 17.51
N PRO A 441 -42.89 -35.61 18.81
CA PRO A 441 -42.14 -34.42 19.21
C PRO A 441 -40.67 -34.51 18.80
N PHE A 442 -40.09 -33.39 18.37
CA PHE A 442 -38.70 -33.31 17.95
C PHE A 442 -37.93 -32.24 18.72
N PRO A 443 -36.75 -32.58 19.28
CA PRO A 443 -35.97 -31.63 20.05
C PRO A 443 -35.33 -30.55 19.15
N LEU A 444 -35.50 -29.30 19.55
CA LEU A 444 -34.95 -28.12 18.88
C LEU A 444 -33.68 -27.61 19.57
N SER A 445 -32.79 -27.02 18.79
CA SER A 445 -31.61 -26.28 19.25
C SER A 445 -31.70 -24.84 18.76
N PHE A 446 -31.11 -23.92 19.53
CA PHE A 446 -31.21 -22.49 19.35
C PHE A 446 -29.82 -21.87 19.42
N THR A 447 -29.51 -20.90 18.56
CA THR A 447 -28.32 -20.07 18.74
C THR A 447 -28.50 -19.09 19.90
N ASN A 448 -27.39 -18.48 20.35
CA ASN A 448 -27.48 -17.31 21.20
C ASN A 448 -28.29 -16.21 20.48
N PRO A 449 -29.21 -15.52 21.18
CA PRO A 449 -29.95 -14.41 20.60
C PRO A 449 -29.01 -13.28 20.17
N VAL A 450 -29.22 -12.77 18.95
CA VAL A 450 -28.50 -11.60 18.41
C VAL A 450 -29.46 -10.42 18.43
N ALA A 451 -29.13 -9.37 19.19
CA ALA A 451 -29.98 -8.19 19.30
C ALA A 451 -30.19 -7.51 17.94
N THR A 452 -31.42 -7.05 17.73
CA THR A 452 -31.87 -6.29 16.55
C THR A 452 -32.47 -4.95 17.04
N ALA A 453 -33.49 -4.38 16.38
CA ALA A 453 -34.14 -3.17 16.86
C ALA A 453 -35.28 -3.45 17.86
N ASN A 454 -35.65 -2.43 18.65
CA ASN A 454 -36.85 -2.45 19.51
C ASN A 454 -36.93 -3.61 20.50
N ALA A 455 -35.80 -3.99 21.11
CA ALA A 455 -35.69 -5.11 22.05
C ALA A 455 -36.03 -6.50 21.46
N TRP A 456 -36.01 -6.64 20.14
CA TRP A 456 -36.07 -7.94 19.47
C TRP A 456 -34.68 -8.54 19.33
N SER A 457 -34.61 -9.86 19.36
CA SER A 457 -33.40 -10.62 19.06
C SER A 457 -33.71 -11.69 18.02
N ARG A 458 -32.81 -11.84 17.06
CA ARG A 458 -32.83 -12.93 16.09
C ARG A 458 -32.21 -14.19 16.70
N VAL A 459 -32.83 -15.33 16.43
CA VAL A 459 -32.37 -16.65 16.83
C VAL A 459 -32.53 -17.61 15.66
N TRP A 460 -31.50 -18.41 15.40
CA TRP A 460 -31.59 -19.53 14.48
C TRP A 460 -32.06 -20.77 15.22
N VAL A 461 -32.99 -21.51 14.60
CA VAL A 461 -33.54 -22.75 15.15
C VAL A 461 -33.30 -23.89 14.18
N PHE A 462 -32.82 -25.02 14.70
CA PHE A 462 -32.54 -26.24 13.95
C PHE A 462 -32.83 -27.48 14.82
N GLY A 463 -32.81 -28.65 14.20
CA GLY A 463 -32.91 -29.91 14.92
C GLY A 463 -31.69 -30.18 15.81
N ARG A 464 -31.89 -30.69 17.05
CA ARG A 464 -30.75 -31.19 17.87
C ARG A 464 -30.07 -32.43 17.25
N ARG A 465 -30.72 -33.06 16.28
CA ARG A 465 -30.26 -34.23 15.53
C ARG A 465 -30.90 -34.19 14.14
N SER A 466 -30.43 -35.05 13.23
CA SER A 466 -31.04 -35.20 11.90
C SER A 466 -32.47 -35.74 11.99
N LEU A 467 -33.32 -35.39 11.03
CA LEU A 467 -34.69 -35.91 10.99
C LEU A 467 -34.68 -37.43 10.77
N PRO A 468 -35.57 -38.20 11.43
CA PRO A 468 -35.75 -39.62 11.15
C PRO A 468 -36.06 -39.86 9.67
N ALA A 469 -35.54 -40.95 9.10
CA ALA A 469 -35.83 -41.33 7.73
C ALA A 469 -37.36 -41.47 7.51
N GLY A 470 -37.85 -40.96 6.38
CA GLY A 470 -39.28 -40.97 6.06
C GLY A 470 -40.10 -39.84 6.68
N THR A 471 -39.46 -38.89 7.37
CA THR A 471 -40.14 -37.64 7.78
C THR A 471 -40.60 -36.90 6.53
N THR A 472 -41.89 -36.68 6.34
CA THR A 472 -42.43 -35.94 5.16
C THR A 472 -43.20 -34.69 5.59
N GLN A 473 -43.43 -34.54 6.89
CA GLN A 473 -44.19 -33.43 7.44
C GLN A 473 -43.52 -32.87 8.69
N LEU A 474 -43.40 -31.53 8.75
CA LEU A 474 -42.96 -30.77 9.92
C LEU A 474 -44.06 -29.82 10.34
N THR A 475 -44.49 -29.93 11.59
CA THR A 475 -45.45 -29.00 12.20
C THR A 475 -44.74 -28.20 13.30
N PHE A 476 -44.58 -26.91 13.04
CA PHE A 476 -44.03 -25.95 13.98
C PHE A 476 -45.17 -25.33 14.78
N THR A 477 -45.08 -25.36 16.11
CA THR A 477 -46.08 -24.82 17.02
C THR A 477 -45.45 -23.73 17.88
N LEU A 478 -45.89 -22.49 17.67
CA LEU A 478 -45.62 -21.39 18.60
C LEU A 478 -46.45 -21.62 19.86
N GLN A 479 -45.76 -21.85 20.98
CA GLN A 479 -46.39 -22.08 22.27
C GLN A 479 -47.05 -20.81 22.77
N GLY A 480 -48.19 -20.96 23.45
CA GLY A 480 -48.91 -19.86 24.07
C GLY A 480 -47.98 -19.03 24.97
N ASN A 481 -47.91 -17.72 24.72
CA ASN A 481 -47.21 -16.78 25.60
C ASN A 481 -48.17 -15.60 25.81
N PRO A 482 -48.56 -15.28 27.06
CA PRO A 482 -49.45 -14.16 27.37
C PRO A 482 -48.83 -12.79 27.08
N GLU A 483 -47.53 -12.71 26.80
CA GLU A 483 -46.89 -11.47 26.33
C GLU A 483 -47.45 -11.05 24.97
N ILE A 484 -47.71 -9.75 24.83
CA ILE A 484 -48.28 -9.11 23.62
C ILE A 484 -47.42 -9.40 22.38
N PHE A 485 -46.12 -9.60 22.56
CA PHE A 485 -45.14 -9.81 21.50
C PHE A 485 -44.87 -11.31 21.31
N SER A 486 -45.56 -11.91 20.35
CA SER A 486 -45.32 -13.30 19.95
C SER A 486 -44.03 -13.44 19.14
N PRO A 487 -43.33 -14.58 19.21
CA PRO A 487 -42.24 -14.85 18.29
C PRO A 487 -42.68 -14.72 16.83
N ALA A 488 -41.79 -14.19 15.99
CA ALA A 488 -42.01 -14.06 14.56
C ALA A 488 -41.07 -15.00 13.79
N ILE A 489 -41.60 -15.78 12.87
CA ILE A 489 -40.81 -16.69 12.01
C ILE A 489 -40.65 -16.02 10.66
N ALA A 490 -39.43 -15.66 10.30
CA ALA A 490 -39.20 -14.90 9.08
C ALA A 490 -38.76 -15.75 7.89
N LYS A 491 -38.20 -16.94 8.14
CA LYS A 491 -37.71 -17.81 7.06
C LYS A 491 -37.60 -19.24 7.51
N VAL A 492 -37.89 -20.18 6.61
CA VAL A 492 -37.73 -21.63 6.82
C VAL A 492 -36.97 -22.22 5.64
N TRP A 493 -35.99 -23.06 5.94
CA TRP A 493 -35.31 -23.93 4.99
C TRP A 493 -35.64 -25.37 5.31
N LEU A 494 -36.08 -26.12 4.30
CA LEU A 494 -36.37 -27.55 4.38
C LEU A 494 -35.53 -28.29 3.36
N ARG A 495 -34.99 -29.44 3.73
CA ARG A 495 -34.25 -30.32 2.82
C ARG A 495 -34.84 -31.71 2.82
#